data_AF-A0A968BSW5-F1
#
_entry.id   AF-A0A968BSW5-F1
#
_cell.length_a   1.000
_cell.length_b   1.000
_cell.length_c   1.000
_cell.angle_alpha   90.00
_cell.angle_beta   90.00
_cell.angle_gamma   90.00
#
_symmetry.space_group_name_H-M   'P 1'
#
loop_
_entity.id
_entity.type
_entity.pdbx_description
1 polymer ?
#
loop_
_entity_poly.entity_id
_entity_poly.type
_entity_poly.pdbx_seq_one_letter_code
_entity_poly.pdbx_strand_id
1 'polypeptide(L)'
;MADGESEQVLARLLEAHVQHEMARMDSDALREDLEREVGNFLEASDNLRLNDVISAETVNAIIHRHTVERDMPAIIPEMAATFTQDVVGSEFHRTATPADLMDRQRVEAFVDQVLLLKEQRQKLI
;
A
#
# COMPACT_ATOMS: atom_id res chain seq x y z
N MET A 1 -53.15 -18.15 30.17
CA MET A 1 -53.86 -18.01 28.88
C MET A 1 -53.27 -16.93 27.97
N ALA A 2 -52.39 -16.04 28.45
CA ALA A 2 -51.81 -14.94 27.64
C ALA A 2 -50.62 -15.33 26.72
N ASP A 3 -49.88 -16.40 27.02
CA ASP A 3 -48.73 -16.84 26.20
C ASP A 3 -49.15 -17.37 24.82
N GLY A 4 -50.24 -18.14 24.75
CA GLY A 4 -50.70 -18.74 23.48
C GLY A 4 -51.27 -17.72 22.49
N GLU A 5 -51.80 -16.59 22.99
CA GLU A 5 -52.26 -15.48 22.14
C GLU A 5 -51.09 -14.71 21.56
N SER A 6 -50.03 -14.50 22.36
CA SER A 6 -48.80 -13.84 21.92
C SER A 6 -48.05 -14.65 20.87
N GLU A 7 -47.96 -15.98 21.04
CA GLU A 7 -47.39 -16.89 20.03
C GLU A 7 -48.17 -16.87 18.71
N GLN A 8 -49.51 -16.85 18.76
CA GLN A 8 -50.33 -16.74 17.56
C GLN A 8 -50.15 -15.41 16.84
N VAL A 9 -50.04 -14.30 17.58
CA VAL A 9 -49.77 -12.99 16.99
C VAL A 9 -48.39 -12.96 16.35
N LEU A 10 -47.37 -13.52 17.01
CA LEU A 10 -46.00 -13.59 16.48
C LEU A 10 -45.95 -14.42 15.18
N ALA A 11 -46.64 -15.57 15.17
CA ALA A 11 -46.73 -16.42 13.99
C ALA A 11 -47.41 -15.70 12.81
N ARG A 12 -48.49 -14.95 13.07
CA ARG A 12 -49.18 -14.17 12.03
C ARG A 12 -48.33 -13.00 11.51
N LEU A 13 -47.56 -12.35 12.38
CA LEU A 13 -46.63 -11.29 11.97
C LEU A 13 -45.49 -11.84 11.11
N LEU A 14 -44.94 -13.00 11.50
CA LEU A 14 -43.90 -13.68 10.72
C LEU A 14 -44.43 -14.10 9.35
N GLU A 15 -45.61 -14.73 9.30
CA GLU A 15 -46.26 -15.13 8.04
C GLU A 15 -46.52 -13.92 7.13
N ALA A 16 -47.03 -12.82 7.69
CA ALA A 16 -47.27 -11.59 6.94
C ALA A 16 -45.96 -10.94 6.44
N HIS A 17 -44.88 -11.00 7.23
CA HIS A 17 -43.57 -10.53 6.82
C HIS A 17 -42.99 -11.38 5.69
N VAL A 18 -43.07 -12.71 5.78
CA VAL A 18 -42.64 -13.62 4.72
C VAL A 18 -43.42 -13.35 3.42
N GLN A 19 -44.74 -13.16 3.51
CA GLN A 19 -45.54 -12.81 2.34
C GLN A 19 -45.16 -11.45 1.75
N HIS A 20 -44.83 -10.46 2.59
CA HIS A 20 -44.35 -9.16 2.15
C HIS A 20 -42.99 -9.24 1.43
N GLU A 21 -42.03 -9.98 1.99
CA GLU A 21 -40.72 -10.18 1.39
C GLU A 21 -40.84 -10.98 0.07
N MET A 22 -41.65 -12.03 0.04
CA MET A 22 -41.92 -12.79 -1.19
C MET A 22 -42.61 -11.95 -2.27
N ALA A 23 -43.49 -11.02 -1.89
CA ALA A 23 -44.12 -10.08 -2.82
C ALA A 23 -43.15 -8.98 -3.29
N ARG A 24 -42.13 -8.64 -2.49
CA ARG A 24 -41.02 -7.74 -2.88
C ARG A 24 -39.96 -8.41 -3.74
N MET A 25 -39.90 -9.74 -3.81
CA MET A 25 -39.01 -10.49 -4.71
C MET A 25 -39.45 -10.44 -6.19
N ASP A 26 -40.09 -9.36 -6.63
CA ASP A 26 -40.26 -9.06 -8.04
C ASP A 26 -38.98 -8.39 -8.58
N SER A 27 -38.54 -8.76 -9.78
CA SER A 27 -37.22 -8.37 -10.30
C SER A 27 -37.03 -6.86 -10.38
N ASP A 28 -38.13 -6.13 -10.61
CA ASP A 28 -38.12 -4.68 -10.73
C ASP A 28 -38.04 -3.98 -9.35
N ALA A 29 -38.77 -4.49 -8.35
CA ALA A 29 -38.71 -3.99 -6.98
C ALA A 29 -37.34 -4.26 -6.35
N LEU A 30 -36.75 -5.42 -6.60
CA LEU A 30 -35.40 -5.76 -6.16
C LEU A 30 -34.36 -4.82 -6.79
N ARG A 31 -34.53 -4.46 -8.07
CA ARG A 31 -33.61 -3.55 -8.76
C ARG A 31 -33.68 -2.14 -8.19
N GLU A 32 -34.88 -1.63 -7.93
CA GLU A 32 -35.08 -0.32 -7.32
C GLU A 32 -34.53 -0.27 -5.89
N ASP A 33 -34.72 -1.35 -5.12
CA ASP A 33 -34.16 -1.48 -3.78
C ASP A 33 -32.62 -1.52 -3.80
N LEU A 34 -32.02 -2.25 -4.74
CA LEU A 34 -30.57 -2.30 -4.96
C LEU A 34 -30.01 -0.95 -5.39
N GLU A 35 -30.66 -0.27 -6.33
CA GLU A 35 -30.24 1.07 -6.76
C GLU A 35 -30.26 2.05 -5.58
N ARG A 36 -31.29 1.98 -4.73
CA ARG A 36 -31.37 2.80 -3.52
C ARG A 36 -30.30 2.44 -2.50
N GLU A 37 -30.08 1.16 -2.21
CA GLU A 37 -29.05 0.74 -1.24
C GLU A 37 -27.64 1.08 -1.72
N VAL A 38 -27.33 0.77 -2.98
CA VAL A 38 -26.03 1.08 -3.59
C VAL A 38 -25.83 2.58 -3.66
N GLY A 39 -26.87 3.34 -4.05
CA GLY A 39 -26.85 4.80 -4.04
C GLY A 39 -26.53 5.38 -2.66
N ASN A 40 -27.22 4.92 -1.62
CA ASN A 40 -26.96 5.34 -0.23
C ASN A 40 -25.54 4.96 0.22
N PHE A 41 -25.04 3.78 -0.17
CA PHE A 41 -23.69 3.34 0.16
C PHE A 41 -22.62 4.21 -0.52
N LEU A 42 -22.82 4.56 -1.79
CA LEU A 42 -21.96 5.48 -2.52
C LEU A 42 -21.98 6.89 -1.92
N GLU A 43 -23.15 7.41 -1.56
CA GLU A 43 -23.27 8.71 -0.90
C GLU A 43 -22.60 8.73 0.48
N ALA A 44 -22.68 7.64 1.24
CA ALA A 44 -21.92 7.47 2.47
C ALA A 44 -20.41 7.38 2.21
N SER A 45 -20.01 6.78 1.07
CA SER A 45 -18.61 6.63 0.69
C SER A 45 -17.95 7.95 0.29
N ASP A 46 -18.70 8.90 -0.27
CA ASP A 46 -18.21 10.25 -0.56
C ASP A 46 -17.77 11.01 0.71
N ASN A 47 -18.26 10.58 1.88
CA ASN A 47 -17.90 11.16 3.17
C ASN A 47 -16.73 10.43 3.87
N LEU A 48 -16.27 9.30 3.33
CA LEU A 48 -15.12 8.56 3.88
C LEU A 48 -13.81 9.24 3.46
N ARG A 49 -12.94 9.52 4.42
CA ARG A 49 -11.59 10.01 4.10
C ARG A 49 -10.71 8.83 3.73
N LEU A 50 -9.78 9.07 2.81
CA LEU A 50 -8.82 8.04 2.38
C LEU A 50 -8.06 7.40 3.56
N ASN A 51 -7.74 8.21 4.58
CA ASN A 51 -7.08 7.75 5.80
C ASN A 51 -7.95 6.86 6.71
N ASP A 52 -9.27 6.87 6.53
CA ASP A 52 -10.21 6.03 7.29
C ASP A 52 -10.38 4.65 6.63
N VAL A 53 -10.04 4.54 5.34
CA VAL A 53 -10.22 3.33 4.52
C VAL A 53 -8.88 2.63 4.25
N ILE A 54 -7.78 3.38 4.18
CA ILE A 54 -6.45 2.86 3.88
C ILE A 54 -5.53 3.09 5.08
N SER A 55 -4.99 1.99 5.62
CA SER A 55 -3.98 2.07 6.68
C SER A 55 -2.57 2.24 6.08
N ALA A 56 -1.65 2.77 6.89
CA ALA A 56 -0.23 2.85 6.52
C ALA A 56 0.37 1.48 6.18
N GLU A 57 -0.15 0.40 6.79
CA GLU A 57 0.24 -0.98 6.48
C GLU A 57 -0.24 -1.40 5.08
N THR A 58 -1.45 -1.02 4.66
CA THR A 58 -1.93 -1.25 3.29
C THR A 58 -1.05 -0.55 2.26
N VAL A 59 -0.63 0.69 2.53
CA VAL A 59 0.28 1.43 1.66
C VAL A 59 1.64 0.74 1.56
N ASN A 60 2.22 0.34 2.70
CA ASN A 60 3.49 -0.38 2.72
C ASN A 60 3.42 -1.75 2.02
N ALA A 61 2.30 -2.47 2.17
CA ALA A 61 2.09 -3.74 1.47
C ALA A 61 2.02 -3.55 -0.06
N ILE A 62 1.35 -2.49 -0.52
CA ILE A 62 1.31 -2.14 -1.96
C ILE A 62 2.72 -1.79 -2.46
N ILE A 63 3.48 -0.97 -1.71
CA ILE A 63 4.85 -0.62 -2.07
C ILE A 63 5.73 -1.87 -2.13
N HIS A 64 5.65 -2.75 -1.14
CA HIS A 64 6.41 -4.00 -1.11
C HIS A 64 6.10 -4.88 -2.33
N ARG A 65 4.81 -5.09 -2.62
CA ARG A 65 4.35 -5.86 -3.79
C ARG A 65 4.89 -5.28 -5.11
N HIS A 66 4.94 -3.97 -5.24
CA HIS A 66 5.37 -3.32 -6.49
C HIS A 66 6.89 -3.13 -6.60
N THR A 67 7.63 -3.13 -5.50
CA THR A 67 9.06 -2.82 -5.47
C THR A 67 9.92 -4.05 -5.24
N VAL A 68 9.43 -5.00 -4.44
CA VAL A 68 10.18 -6.20 -4.02
C VAL A 68 9.71 -7.44 -4.77
N GLU A 69 8.40 -7.60 -4.95
CA GLU A 69 7.82 -8.82 -5.56
C GLU A 69 7.69 -8.73 -7.08
N ARG A 70 7.64 -7.52 -7.64
CA ARG A 70 7.78 -7.34 -9.08
C ARG A 70 9.25 -7.46 -9.44
N ASP A 71 9.59 -8.43 -10.28
CA ASP A 71 10.89 -8.50 -10.94
C ASP A 71 11.22 -7.11 -11.50
N MET A 72 12.35 -6.56 -11.06
CA MET A 72 12.84 -5.28 -11.53
C MET A 72 12.87 -5.34 -13.06
N PRO A 73 12.15 -4.46 -13.77
CA PRO A 73 12.15 -4.47 -15.23
C PRO A 73 13.59 -4.51 -15.72
N ALA A 74 13.92 -5.44 -16.62
CA ALA A 74 15.30 -5.68 -17.07
C ALA A 74 16.00 -4.41 -17.59
N ILE A 75 15.21 -3.44 -18.04
CA ILE A 75 15.67 -2.11 -18.46
C ILE A 75 16.34 -1.30 -17.34
N ILE A 76 16.00 -1.49 -16.06
CA ILE A 76 16.59 -0.72 -14.96
C ILE A 76 18.04 -1.15 -14.68
N PRO A 77 18.36 -2.46 -14.51
CA PRO A 77 19.75 -2.92 -14.44
C PRO A 77 20.54 -2.60 -15.72
N GLU A 78 19.93 -2.70 -16.89
CA GLU A 78 20.56 -2.39 -18.17
C GLU A 78 20.94 -0.89 -18.26
N MET A 79 20.01 0.01 -17.94
CA MET A 79 20.27 1.45 -17.89
C MET A 79 21.35 1.80 -16.86
N ALA A 80 21.33 1.17 -15.68
CA ALA A 80 22.36 1.38 -14.67
C ALA A 80 23.74 0.93 -15.16
N ALA A 81 23.82 -0.19 -15.88
CA ALA A 81 25.05 -0.66 -16.50
C ALA A 81 25.54 0.33 -17.57
N THR A 82 24.67 0.78 -18.47
CA THR A 82 24.99 1.79 -19.50
C THR A 82 25.50 3.08 -18.88
N PHE A 83 24.79 3.65 -17.89
CA PHE A 83 25.23 4.86 -17.22
C PHE A 83 26.57 4.70 -16.50
N THR A 84 26.81 3.55 -15.87
CA THR A 84 28.10 3.27 -15.24
C THR A 84 29.21 3.21 -16.28
N GLN A 85 28.95 2.59 -17.43
CA GLN A 85 29.90 2.49 -18.54
C GLN A 85 30.20 3.86 -19.16
N ASP A 86 29.18 4.71 -19.31
CA ASP A 86 29.31 6.08 -19.80
C ASP A 86 30.11 6.95 -18.82
N VAL A 87 29.84 6.85 -17.52
CA VAL A 87 30.57 7.60 -16.49
C VAL A 87 32.02 7.15 -16.40
N VAL A 88 32.29 5.84 -16.33
CA VAL A 88 33.66 5.30 -16.26
C VAL A 88 34.42 5.54 -17.56
N GLY A 89 33.72 5.51 -18.69
CA GLY A 89 34.26 5.80 -20.02
C GLY A 89 34.51 7.28 -20.28
N SER A 90 33.88 8.17 -19.52
CA SER A 90 33.97 9.62 -19.71
C SER A 90 35.41 10.13 -19.50
N GLU A 91 35.80 11.12 -20.30
CA GLU A 91 37.10 11.79 -20.11
C GLU A 91 37.21 12.43 -18.72
N PHE A 92 36.08 12.91 -18.19
CA PHE A 92 35.99 13.45 -16.84
C PHE A 92 36.44 12.43 -15.79
N HIS A 93 35.97 11.18 -15.84
CA HIS A 93 36.39 10.16 -14.88
C HIS A 93 37.87 9.78 -15.02
N ARG A 94 38.45 9.87 -16.22
CA ARG A 94 39.87 9.57 -16.48
C ARG A 94 40.82 10.69 -16.04
N THR A 95 40.36 11.94 -15.99
CA THR A 95 41.18 13.10 -15.62
C THR A 95 40.84 13.68 -14.25
N ALA A 96 39.67 13.37 -13.68
CA ALA A 96 39.28 13.83 -12.36
C ALA A 96 40.23 13.27 -11.30
N THR A 97 40.84 14.18 -10.53
CA THR A 97 41.59 13.81 -9.35
C THR A 97 40.64 13.68 -8.15
N PRO A 98 41.00 12.90 -7.11
CA PRO A 98 40.18 12.84 -5.89
C PRO A 98 39.90 14.20 -5.26
N ALA A 99 40.78 15.19 -5.47
CA ALA A 99 40.60 16.57 -5.01
C ALA A 99 39.51 17.34 -5.79
N ASP A 100 39.22 16.94 -7.03
CA ASP A 100 38.14 17.52 -7.85
C ASP A 100 36.75 16.94 -7.48
N LEU A 101 36.74 15.77 -6.84
CA LEU A 101 35.52 15.05 -6.42
C LEU A 101 35.18 15.26 -4.94
N MET A 102 36.20 15.44 -4.09
CA MET A 102 36.02 15.59 -2.65
C MET A 102 36.94 16.67 -2.09
N ASP A 103 36.36 17.56 -1.29
CA ASP A 103 37.13 18.52 -0.51
C ASP A 103 38.01 17.79 0.51
N ARG A 104 39.20 18.36 0.78
CA ARG A 104 40.24 17.76 1.63
C ARG A 104 39.73 17.41 3.03
N GLN A 105 38.85 18.25 3.58
CA GLN A 105 38.22 18.00 4.88
C GLN A 105 37.35 16.72 4.89
N ARG A 106 36.71 16.36 3.78
CA ARG A 106 35.94 15.10 3.70
C ARG A 106 36.84 13.88 3.55
N VAL A 107 37.99 14.04 2.89
CA VAL A 107 38.98 12.96 2.77
C VAL A 107 39.59 12.64 4.14
N GLU A 108 39.94 13.67 4.93
CA GLU A 108 40.45 13.50 6.29
C GLU A 108 39.41 12.82 7.20
N ALA A 109 38.16 13.30 7.18
CA ALA A 109 37.08 12.68 7.95
C ALA A 109 36.81 11.22 7.57
N PHE A 110 36.94 10.87 6.28
CA PHE A 110 36.79 9.50 5.80
C PHE A 110 37.93 8.59 6.28
N VAL A 111 39.18 9.08 6.21
CA VAL A 111 40.35 8.34 6.71
C VAL A 111 40.25 8.10 8.21
N ASP A 112 39.81 9.11 8.98
CA ASP A 112 39.59 8.98 10.42
C ASP A 112 38.53 7.92 10.74
N GLN A 113 37.41 7.89 10.00
CA GLN A 113 36.39 6.85 10.16
C GLN A 113 36.93 5.45 9.86
N VAL A 114 37.70 5.29 8.79
CA VAL A 114 38.28 4.00 8.40
C VAL A 114 39.30 3.51 9.44
N LEU A 115 40.09 4.42 10.01
CA LEU A 115 41.04 4.10 11.10
C LEU A 115 40.31 3.70 12.38
N LEU A 116 39.26 4.44 12.76
CA LEU A 116 38.39 4.09 13.90
C LEU A 116 37.80 2.69 13.76
N LEU A 117 37.32 2.34 12.56
CA LEU A 117 36.79 1.01 12.27
C LEU A 117 37.87 -0.08 12.34
N LYS A 118 39.09 0.20 11.87
CA LYS A 118 40.24 -0.73 12.02
C LYS A 118 40.60 -0.95 13.49
N GLU A 119 40.70 0.11 14.28
CA GLU A 119 40.99 0.01 15.71
C GLU A 119 39.90 -0.73 16.48
N GLN A 120 38.62 -0.48 16.15
CA GLN A 120 37.49 -1.23 16.71
C GLN A 120 37.59 -2.72 16.37
N ARG A 121 37.95 -3.05 15.12
CA ARG A 121 38.15 -4.44 14.70
C ARG A 121 39.32 -5.11 15.43
N GLN A 122 40.36 -4.35 15.78
CA GLN A 122 41.54 -4.84 16.48
C GLN A 122 41.35 -4.98 18.01
N LYS A 123 40.30 -4.34 18.56
CA LYS A 123 39.86 -4.51 19.96
C LYS A 123 38.82 -5.62 20.15
N LEU A 124 38.18 -6.06 19.06
CA LEU A 124 37.16 -7.13 19.05
C LEU A 124 37.72 -8.52 18.69
N ILE A 125 38.95 -8.59 18.20
CA ILE A 125 39.73 -9.83 17.96
C ILE A 125 40.82 -9.90 19.04
#